data_AF-A0A496VV32-F1
#
_entry.id   AF-A0A496VV32-F1
#
_cell.length_a   1.000
_cell.length_b   1.000
_cell.length_c   1.000
_cell.angle_alpha   90.00
_cell.angle_beta   90.00
_cell.angle_gamma   90.00
#
_symmetry.space_group_name_H-M   'P 1'
#
loop_
_entity.id
_entity.type
_entity.pdbx_description
1 polymer ?
#
loop_
_entity_poly.entity_id
_entity_poly.type
_entity_poly.pdbx_seq_one_letter_code
_entity_poly.pdbx_strand_id
1 'polypeptide(L)'
;MTFLSCDSIIQHFLFLQQIIKELDNDYFEFLTEPQILQEKRLIIDDLELDTVFKLLTKLEAEIKQDYNYTISQKKKDDLSKNYLSLCKRFRERIKEYNKPLEKVCRKVPLDDILDEVKSFFQDNHPSFSKKVSILKGYFKFRHWYAHGRYFQKTPPIPALQHIQIICNEFNSNVFLRQKQIHQVN
;
A
#
# COMPACT_ATOMS: atom_id res chain seq x y z
N MET A 1 -13.44 0.86 -9.73
CA MET A 1 -12.50 2.00 -9.84
C MET A 1 -11.09 1.44 -9.97
N THR A 2 -10.45 1.62 -11.11
CA THR A 2 -9.02 1.30 -11.31
C THR A 2 -8.21 2.57 -11.16
N PHE A 3 -7.62 2.80 -10.00
CA PHE A 3 -6.69 3.91 -9.82
C PHE A 3 -5.35 3.59 -10.46
N LEU A 4 -4.81 4.53 -11.24
CA LEU A 4 -3.58 4.33 -12.01
C LEU A 4 -2.33 4.37 -11.10
N SER A 5 -2.29 5.30 -10.13
CA SER A 5 -1.15 5.52 -9.21
C SER A 5 -1.58 6.01 -7.83
N CYS A 6 -0.70 5.94 -6.81
CA CYS A 6 -0.93 6.59 -5.52
C CYS A 6 -1.21 8.10 -5.68
N ASP A 7 -0.48 8.79 -6.57
CA ASP A 7 -0.68 10.22 -6.84
C ASP A 7 -2.09 10.51 -7.35
N SER A 8 -2.63 9.67 -8.25
CA SER A 8 -3.99 9.85 -8.76
C SER A 8 -5.05 9.74 -7.66
N ILE A 9 -4.82 8.88 -6.65
CA ILE A 9 -5.71 8.73 -5.50
C ILE A 9 -5.66 9.99 -4.63
N ILE A 10 -4.47 10.53 -4.39
CA ILE A 10 -4.27 11.74 -3.58
C ILE A 10 -4.86 12.97 -4.28
N GLN A 11 -4.64 13.14 -5.58
CA GLN A 11 -5.23 14.25 -6.33
C GLN A 11 -6.75 14.20 -6.33
N HIS A 12 -7.33 13.00 -6.42
CA HIS A 12 -8.77 12.83 -6.30
C HIS A 12 -9.30 13.21 -4.91
N PHE A 13 -8.59 12.84 -3.84
CA PHE A 13 -8.90 13.27 -2.48
C PHE A 13 -8.87 14.79 -2.34
N LEU A 14 -7.80 15.44 -2.79
CA LEU A 14 -7.64 16.90 -2.69
C LEU A 14 -8.76 17.63 -3.46
N PHE A 15 -9.10 17.12 -4.65
CA PHE A 15 -10.20 17.64 -5.46
C PHE A 15 -11.55 17.55 -4.74
N LEU A 16 -11.89 16.38 -4.20
CA LEU A 16 -13.15 16.18 -3.48
C LEU A 16 -13.19 16.99 -2.18
N GLN A 17 -12.07 17.06 -1.45
CA GLN A 17 -11.95 17.89 -0.25
C GLN A 17 -12.25 19.36 -0.57
N GLN A 18 -11.74 19.88 -1.69
CA GLN A 18 -12.02 21.25 -2.11
C GLN A 18 -13.51 21.45 -2.40
N ILE A 19 -14.12 20.53 -3.16
CA ILE A 19 -15.56 20.58 -3.46
C ILE A 19 -16.40 20.59 -2.18
N ILE A 20 -16.09 19.74 -1.20
CA ILE A 20 -16.86 19.67 0.05
C ILE A 20 -16.74 20.97 0.85
N LYS A 21 -15.55 21.59 0.86
CA LYS A 21 -15.33 22.88 1.53
C LYS A 21 -16.14 24.00 0.87
N GLU A 22 -16.21 24.00 -0.46
CA GLU A 22 -16.90 25.02 -1.27
C GLU A 22 -18.39 24.74 -1.47
N LEU A 23 -18.89 23.57 -1.04
CA LEU A 23 -20.28 23.18 -1.22
C LEU A 23 -21.23 24.22 -0.59
N ASP A 24 -22.32 24.54 -1.27
CA ASP A 24 -23.30 25.48 -0.72
C ASP A 24 -23.92 24.95 0.59
N ASN A 25 -24.27 25.86 1.48
CA ASN A 25 -24.93 25.53 2.74
C ASN A 25 -26.37 25.03 2.51
N ASP A 26 -26.98 25.36 1.37
CA ASP A 26 -28.32 24.89 0.97
C ASP A 26 -28.42 23.36 0.86
N TYR A 27 -27.30 22.64 0.69
CA TYR A 27 -27.27 21.18 0.69
C TYR A 27 -27.40 20.55 2.09
N PHE A 28 -27.39 21.37 3.14
CA PHE A 28 -27.46 20.96 4.54
C PHE A 28 -28.71 21.55 5.19
N GLU A 29 -29.87 21.27 4.59
CA GLU A 29 -31.15 21.74 5.08
C GLU A 29 -31.32 21.46 6.58
N PHE A 30 -31.90 22.42 7.30
CA PHE A 30 -32.19 22.34 8.73
C PHE A 30 -30.97 22.36 9.68
N LEU A 31 -29.75 22.54 9.16
CA LEU A 31 -28.56 22.72 9.99
C LEU A 31 -28.18 24.21 10.16
N THR A 32 -27.68 24.55 11.35
CA THR A 32 -27.05 25.85 11.60
C THR A 32 -25.64 25.90 11.00
N GLU A 33 -25.10 27.08 10.70
CA GLU A 33 -23.74 27.21 10.15
C GLU A 33 -22.67 26.42 10.92
N PRO A 34 -22.63 26.40 12.27
CA PRO A 34 -21.67 25.57 12.99
C PRO A 34 -21.86 24.07 12.76
N GLN A 35 -23.10 23.60 12.64
CA GLN A 35 -23.42 22.21 12.34
C GLN A 35 -23.02 21.85 10.91
N ILE A 36 -23.22 22.75 9.94
CA ILE A 36 -22.78 22.56 8.56
C ILE A 36 -21.25 22.42 8.49
N LEU A 37 -20.51 23.28 9.20
CA LEU A 37 -19.05 23.18 9.28
C LEU A 37 -18.60 21.86 9.91
N GLN A 38 -19.33 21.37 10.91
CA GLN A 38 -19.07 20.07 11.53
C GLN A 38 -19.35 18.92 10.55
N GLU A 39 -20.48 18.92 9.86
CA GLU A 39 -20.83 17.90 8.86
C GLU A 39 -19.82 17.85 7.71
N LYS A 40 -19.44 19.01 7.16
CA LYS A 40 -18.38 19.09 6.14
C LYS A 40 -17.06 18.48 6.62
N ARG A 41 -16.69 18.68 7.89
CA ARG A 41 -15.49 18.05 8.48
C ARG A 41 -15.65 16.53 8.57
N LEU A 42 -16.79 16.03 9.05
CA LEU A 42 -17.05 14.59 9.15
C LEU A 42 -16.97 13.91 7.79
N ILE A 43 -17.56 14.52 6.75
CA ILE A 43 -17.48 14.00 5.37
C ILE A 43 -16.03 13.96 4.88
N ILE A 44 -15.22 15.00 5.18
CA ILE A 44 -13.80 15.04 4.81
C ILE A 44 -12.99 13.98 5.56
N ASP A 45 -13.27 13.76 6.85
CA ASP A 45 -12.60 12.76 7.67
C ASP A 45 -12.90 11.34 7.14
N ASP A 46 -14.17 11.05 6.82
CA ASP A 46 -14.57 9.78 6.20
C ASP A 46 -13.90 9.57 4.82
N LEU A 47 -13.83 10.64 4.03
CA LEU A 47 -13.14 10.64 2.75
C LEU A 47 -11.63 10.37 2.92
N GLU A 48 -10.98 10.90 3.96
CA GLU A 48 -9.58 10.63 4.25
C GLU A 48 -9.36 9.16 4.61
N LEU A 49 -10.24 8.56 5.43
CA LEU A 49 -10.18 7.14 5.77
C LEU A 49 -10.28 6.24 4.54
N ASP A 50 -11.24 6.51 3.65
CA ASP A 50 -11.42 5.77 2.40
C ASP A 50 -10.20 5.96 1.47
N THR A 51 -9.64 7.17 1.42
CA THR A 51 -8.42 7.46 0.64
C THR A 51 -7.22 6.68 1.15
N VAL A 52 -7.01 6.64 2.47
CA VAL A 52 -5.96 5.83 3.10
C VAL A 52 -6.14 4.35 2.78
N PHE A 53 -7.37 3.84 2.88
CA PHE A 53 -7.70 2.47 2.52
C PHE A 53 -7.37 2.14 1.05
N LYS A 54 -7.73 3.04 0.12
CA LYS A 54 -7.43 2.93 -1.31
C LYS A 54 -5.93 2.91 -1.57
N LEU A 55 -5.16 3.80 -0.93
CA LEU A 55 -3.71 3.85 -1.06
C LEU A 55 -3.04 2.56 -0.57
N LEU A 56 -3.42 2.07 0.61
CA LEU A 56 -2.90 0.80 1.14
C LEU A 56 -3.25 -0.37 0.22
N THR A 57 -4.48 -0.44 -0.27
CA THR A 57 -4.91 -1.50 -1.20
C THR A 57 -4.12 -1.45 -2.52
N LYS A 58 -3.88 -0.25 -3.06
CA LYS A 58 -3.04 -0.05 -4.25
C LYS A 58 -1.60 -0.50 -4.01
N LEU A 59 -1.01 -0.09 -2.89
CA LEU A 59 0.35 -0.46 -2.54
C LEU A 59 0.51 -1.97 -2.30
N GLU A 60 -0.44 -2.62 -1.62
CA GLU A 60 -0.49 -4.09 -1.48
C GLU A 60 -0.48 -4.77 -2.85
N ALA A 61 -1.34 -4.31 -3.77
CA ALA A 61 -1.43 -4.88 -5.10
C ALA A 61 -0.13 -4.68 -5.90
N GLU A 62 0.50 -3.52 -5.82
CA GLU A 62 1.77 -3.23 -6.51
C GLU A 62 2.93 -4.06 -5.96
N ILE A 63 3.03 -4.23 -4.65
CA ILE A 63 4.04 -5.10 -4.02
C ILE A 63 3.87 -6.54 -4.49
N LYS A 64 2.62 -7.04 -4.49
CA LYS A 64 2.31 -8.39 -4.99
C LYS A 64 2.61 -8.53 -6.47
N GLN A 65 2.26 -7.54 -7.26
CA GLN A 65 2.49 -7.54 -8.70
C GLN A 65 3.99 -7.53 -9.00
N ASP A 66 4.78 -6.67 -8.35
CA ASP A 66 6.22 -6.61 -8.51
C ASP A 66 6.89 -7.94 -8.14
N TYR A 67 6.53 -8.51 -6.98
CA TYR A 67 7.02 -9.82 -6.55
C TYR A 67 6.74 -10.92 -7.59
N ASN A 68 5.47 -11.06 -7.99
CA ASN A 68 5.05 -12.07 -8.96
C ASN A 68 5.71 -11.87 -10.33
N TYR A 69 5.81 -10.61 -10.78
CA TYR A 69 6.46 -10.26 -12.03
C TYR A 69 7.94 -10.63 -12.00
N THR A 70 8.66 -10.25 -10.94
CA THR A 70 10.08 -10.61 -10.75
C THR A 70 10.31 -12.12 -10.88
N ILE A 71 9.48 -12.94 -10.24
CA ILE A 71 9.60 -14.40 -10.31
C ILE A 71 9.33 -14.89 -11.73
N SER A 72 8.23 -14.44 -12.35
CA SER A 72 7.85 -14.87 -13.69
C SER A 72 8.89 -14.52 -14.76
N GLN A 73 9.53 -13.36 -14.62
CA GLN A 73 10.56 -12.86 -15.53
C GLN A 73 11.97 -13.34 -15.16
N LYS A 74 12.12 -14.13 -14.08
CA LYS A 74 13.40 -14.68 -13.61
C LYS A 74 14.49 -13.61 -13.48
N LYS A 75 14.12 -12.45 -12.93
CA LYS A 75 15.06 -11.33 -12.75
C LYS A 75 16.23 -11.72 -11.85
N LYS A 76 17.39 -11.12 -12.11
CA LYS A 76 18.68 -11.47 -11.48
C LYS A 76 19.25 -10.38 -10.56
N ASP A 77 18.54 -9.29 -10.30
CA ASP A 77 18.95 -8.30 -9.29
C ASP A 77 18.89 -8.91 -7.89
N ASP A 78 19.61 -8.29 -6.94
CA ASP A 78 19.81 -8.88 -5.62
C ASP A 78 18.50 -9.02 -4.81
N LEU A 79 17.59 -8.05 -4.90
CA LEU A 79 16.27 -8.17 -4.29
C LEU A 79 15.46 -9.31 -4.95
N SER A 80 15.54 -9.45 -6.28
CA SER A 80 14.89 -10.56 -6.98
C SER A 80 15.45 -11.94 -6.58
N LYS A 81 16.75 -12.06 -6.29
CA LYS A 81 17.33 -13.29 -5.73
C LYS A 81 16.74 -13.60 -4.36
N ASN A 82 16.56 -12.60 -3.51
CA ASN A 82 15.92 -12.75 -2.19
C ASN A 82 14.48 -13.23 -2.34
N TYR A 83 13.69 -12.63 -3.24
CA TYR A 83 12.33 -13.07 -3.54
C TYR A 83 12.25 -14.52 -4.01
N LEU A 84 13.20 -14.96 -4.85
CA LEU A 84 13.26 -16.35 -5.30
C LEU A 84 13.61 -17.30 -4.16
N SER A 85 14.55 -16.91 -3.29
CA SER A 85 14.90 -17.67 -2.08
C SER A 85 13.68 -17.81 -1.16
N LEU A 86 12.95 -16.71 -0.92
CA LEU A 86 11.69 -16.73 -0.17
C LEU A 86 10.70 -17.71 -0.78
N CYS A 87 10.50 -17.70 -2.11
CA CYS A 87 9.56 -18.62 -2.74
C CYS A 87 9.97 -20.10 -2.56
N LYS A 88 11.27 -20.41 -2.69
CA LYS A 88 11.78 -21.78 -2.48
C LYS A 88 11.53 -22.25 -1.05
N ARG A 89 11.89 -21.43 -0.04
CA ARG A 89 11.63 -21.73 1.37
C ARG A 89 10.14 -21.87 1.66
N PHE A 90 9.30 -21.02 1.06
CA PHE A 90 7.85 -21.12 1.18
C PHE A 90 7.32 -22.45 0.62
N ARG A 91 7.79 -22.85 -0.57
CA ARG A 91 7.42 -24.14 -1.19
C ARG A 91 7.81 -25.32 -0.33
N GLU A 92 9.01 -25.30 0.25
CA GLU A 92 9.48 -26.33 1.18
C GLU A 92 8.59 -26.42 2.41
N ARG A 93 8.23 -25.27 3.00
CA ARG A 93 7.33 -25.19 4.17
C ARG A 93 5.96 -25.82 3.90
N ILE A 94 5.37 -25.57 2.72
CA ILE A 94 4.04 -26.09 2.35
C ILE A 94 4.05 -27.43 1.61
N LYS A 95 5.24 -27.97 1.32
CA LYS A 95 5.47 -29.25 0.61
C LYS A 95 4.78 -29.38 -0.76
N GLU A 96 4.48 -28.27 -1.45
CA GLU A 96 3.85 -28.26 -2.80
C GLU A 96 4.90 -28.43 -3.92
N TYR A 97 5.60 -29.56 -3.97
CA TYR A 97 6.62 -29.84 -5.00
C TYR A 97 6.03 -30.26 -6.35
N ASN A 98 4.78 -30.70 -6.40
CA ASN A 98 4.09 -31.06 -7.64
C ASN A 98 3.66 -29.86 -8.49
N LYS A 99 3.66 -28.63 -7.95
CA LYS A 99 3.23 -27.43 -8.67
C LYS A 99 4.42 -26.64 -9.23
N PRO A 100 4.24 -25.95 -10.38
CA PRO A 100 5.23 -24.99 -10.87
C PRO A 100 5.54 -23.94 -9.80
N LEU A 101 6.82 -23.55 -9.68
CA LEU A 101 7.29 -22.62 -8.66
C LEU A 101 6.49 -21.31 -8.69
N GLU A 102 6.24 -20.76 -9.87
CA GLU A 102 5.46 -19.52 -10.08
C GLU A 102 4.05 -19.58 -9.47
N LYS A 103 3.36 -20.73 -9.60
CA LYS A 103 2.02 -20.92 -9.00
C LYS A 103 2.08 -20.95 -7.48
N VAL A 104 3.16 -21.50 -6.93
CA VAL A 104 3.41 -21.52 -5.48
C VAL A 104 3.75 -20.11 -4.98
N CYS A 105 4.61 -19.36 -5.68
CA CYS A 105 5.02 -18.01 -5.28
C CYS A 105 3.84 -17.05 -5.15
N ARG A 106 2.81 -17.16 -6.00
CA ARG A 106 1.59 -16.32 -5.91
C ARG A 106 0.89 -16.40 -4.55
N LYS A 107 1.09 -17.49 -3.80
CA LYS A 107 0.49 -17.71 -2.49
C LYS A 107 1.35 -17.21 -1.32
N VAL A 108 2.58 -16.76 -1.57
CA VAL A 108 3.45 -16.25 -0.51
C VAL A 108 2.76 -15.06 0.15
N PRO A 109 2.58 -15.04 1.48
CA PRO A 109 1.93 -13.95 2.21
C PRO A 109 2.57 -12.58 1.95
N LEU A 110 1.78 -11.51 2.03
CA LEU A 110 2.33 -10.15 1.88
C LEU A 110 3.38 -9.85 2.96
N ASP A 111 3.12 -10.28 4.19
CA ASP A 111 4.02 -10.08 5.32
C ASP A 111 5.40 -10.68 5.09
N ASP A 112 5.47 -11.89 4.53
CA ASP A 112 6.72 -12.58 4.18
C ASP A 112 7.50 -11.79 3.11
N ILE A 113 6.80 -11.18 2.13
CA ILE A 113 7.44 -10.35 1.09
C ILE A 113 7.98 -9.05 1.71
N LEU A 114 7.21 -8.41 2.59
CA LEU A 114 7.63 -7.18 3.27
C LEU A 114 8.82 -7.41 4.20
N ASP A 115 8.93 -8.59 4.83
CA ASP A 115 10.09 -8.95 5.65
C ASP A 115 11.36 -9.05 4.80
N GLU A 116 11.29 -9.63 3.60
CA GLU A 116 12.42 -9.64 2.67
C GLU A 116 12.83 -8.23 2.22
N VAL A 117 11.86 -7.38 1.86
CA VAL A 117 12.14 -5.98 1.48
C VAL A 117 12.79 -5.23 2.64
N LYS A 118 12.23 -5.36 3.85
CA LYS A 118 12.77 -4.74 5.06
C LYS A 118 14.21 -5.16 5.32
N SER A 119 14.48 -6.47 5.29
CA SER A 119 15.83 -7.00 5.53
C SER A 119 16.82 -6.57 4.46
N PHE A 120 16.41 -6.54 3.19
CA PHE A 120 17.25 -6.09 2.08
C PHE A 120 17.73 -4.63 2.24
N PHE A 121 16.86 -3.74 2.72
CA PHE A 121 17.18 -2.32 2.90
C PHE A 121 17.68 -1.96 4.30
N GLN A 122 17.88 -2.93 5.19
CA GLN A 122 18.20 -2.66 6.60
C GLN A 122 19.50 -1.87 6.75
N ASP A 123 20.54 -2.24 6.00
CA ASP A 123 21.87 -1.63 6.12
C ASP A 123 22.04 -0.43 5.19
N ASN A 124 21.57 -0.54 3.95
CA ASN A 124 21.80 0.48 2.91
C ASN A 124 20.76 1.62 2.92
N HIS A 125 19.55 1.38 3.43
CA HIS A 125 18.50 2.40 3.50
C HIS A 125 17.64 2.23 4.77
N PRO A 126 18.21 2.35 5.99
CA PRO A 126 17.56 2.01 7.25
C PRO A 126 16.25 2.78 7.50
N SER A 127 16.15 4.02 7.02
CA SER A 127 14.92 4.81 7.10
C SER A 127 13.76 4.18 6.33
N PHE A 128 14.02 3.58 5.16
CA PHE A 128 13.00 2.91 4.35
C PHE A 128 12.66 1.55 4.98
N SER A 129 13.66 0.79 5.45
CA SER A 129 13.44 -0.45 6.19
C SER A 129 12.50 -0.26 7.41
N LYS A 130 12.70 0.82 8.18
CA LYS A 130 11.78 1.20 9.28
C LYS A 130 10.36 1.48 8.77
N LYS A 131 10.22 2.21 7.66
CA LYS A 131 8.92 2.51 7.06
C LYS A 131 8.21 1.25 6.51
N VAL A 132 8.94 0.30 5.95
CA VAL A 132 8.40 -1.02 5.56
C VAL A 132 7.86 -1.77 6.79
N SER A 133 8.58 -1.71 7.92
CA SER A 133 8.09 -2.30 9.18
C SER A 133 6.82 -1.63 9.70
N ILE A 134 6.71 -0.31 9.56
CA ILE A 134 5.50 0.46 9.93
C ILE A 134 4.34 0.09 9.00
N LEU A 135 4.60 -0.01 7.69
CA LEU A 135 3.61 -0.36 6.67
C LEU A 135 2.93 -1.71 6.96
N LYS A 136 3.67 -2.72 7.46
CA LYS A 136 3.08 -3.98 7.93
C LYS A 136 1.99 -3.76 8.98
N GLY A 137 2.19 -2.80 9.88
CA GLY A 137 1.19 -2.40 10.88
C GLY A 137 -0.05 -1.78 10.22
N TYR A 138 0.14 -0.94 9.21
CA TYR A 138 -0.96 -0.28 8.51
C TYR A 138 -1.83 -1.24 7.69
N PHE A 139 -1.30 -2.38 7.23
CA PHE A 139 -2.13 -3.41 6.61
C PHE A 139 -3.17 -4.03 7.57
N LYS A 140 -2.97 -3.92 8.89
CA LYS A 140 -4.01 -4.28 9.86
C LYS A 140 -5.21 -3.33 9.79
N PHE A 141 -4.98 -2.02 9.64
CA PHE A 141 -6.04 -1.04 9.39
C PHE A 141 -6.76 -1.37 8.07
N ARG A 142 -6.01 -1.59 6.98
CA ARG A 142 -6.60 -1.96 5.69
C ARG A 142 -7.52 -3.18 5.79
N HIS A 143 -7.07 -4.23 6.48
CA HIS A 143 -7.86 -5.44 6.70
C HIS A 143 -9.10 -5.16 7.56
N TRP A 144 -8.96 -4.42 8.66
CA TRP A 144 -10.07 -4.03 9.52
C TRP A 144 -11.15 -3.24 8.75
N TYR A 145 -10.73 -2.26 7.95
CA TYR A 145 -11.60 -1.40 7.16
C TYR A 145 -12.32 -2.20 6.05
N ALA A 146 -11.59 -3.04 5.30
CA ALA A 146 -12.17 -3.89 4.24
C ALA A 146 -13.27 -4.83 4.73
N HIS A 147 -13.18 -5.29 5.98
CA HIS A 147 -14.14 -6.23 6.56
C HIS A 147 -15.24 -5.54 7.37
N GLY A 148 -15.34 -4.21 7.34
CA GLY A 148 -16.39 -3.46 8.03
C GLY A 148 -16.41 -3.71 9.54
N ARG A 149 -15.25 -3.94 10.16
CA ARG A 149 -15.15 -4.35 11.58
C ARG A 149 -15.27 -3.16 12.53
N TYR A 150 -16.17 -2.22 12.25
CA TYR A 150 -16.38 -0.98 13.01
C TYR A 150 -16.71 -1.23 14.49
N PHE A 151 -17.20 -2.42 14.84
CA PHE A 151 -17.49 -2.87 16.21
C PHE A 151 -16.26 -3.42 16.97
N GLN A 152 -15.11 -3.60 16.31
CA GLN A 152 -13.86 -4.02 16.94
C GLN A 152 -12.95 -2.83 17.22
N LYS A 153 -11.98 -3.00 18.11
CA LYS A 153 -10.96 -1.97 18.39
C LYS A 153 -10.26 -1.55 17.10
N THR A 154 -10.42 -0.28 16.74
CA THR A 154 -9.81 0.32 15.55
C THR A 154 -8.28 0.23 15.65
N PRO A 155 -7.60 -0.33 14.64
CA PRO A 155 -6.14 -0.26 14.54
C PRO A 155 -5.67 1.18 14.37
N PRO A 156 -4.38 1.49 14.62
CA PRO A 156 -3.83 2.81 14.32
C PRO A 156 -4.09 3.19 12.86
N ILE A 157 -4.80 4.30 12.66
CA ILE A 157 -5.09 4.86 11.35
C ILE A 157 -3.85 5.66 10.92
N PRO A 158 -3.23 5.35 9.78
CA PRO A 158 -2.07 6.10 9.32
C PRO A 158 -2.49 7.47 8.80
N ALA A 159 -1.68 8.49 9.08
CA ALA A 159 -1.84 9.79 8.45
C ALA A 159 -1.64 9.67 6.93
N LEU A 160 -2.47 10.36 6.14
CA LEU A 160 -2.42 10.32 4.68
C LEU A 160 -1.00 10.63 4.13
N GLN A 161 -0.37 11.66 4.68
CA GLN A 161 0.99 12.08 4.30
C GLN A 161 2.03 10.98 4.52
N HIS A 162 1.91 10.21 5.60
CA HIS A 162 2.83 9.10 5.87
C HIS A 162 2.69 8.00 4.81
N ILE A 163 1.47 7.65 4.40
CA ILE A 163 1.25 6.66 3.34
C ILE A 163 1.78 7.16 2.00
N GLN A 164 1.59 8.45 1.69
CA GLN A 164 2.15 9.04 0.48
C GLN A 164 3.68 8.92 0.43
N ILE A 165 4.38 9.25 1.52
CA ILE A 165 5.84 9.09 1.62
C ILE A 165 6.23 7.64 1.37
N ILE A 166 5.51 6.68 1.96
CA ILE A 166 5.78 5.25 1.77
C ILE A 166 5.56 4.82 0.31
N CYS A 167 4.45 5.24 -0.32
CA CYS A 167 4.22 4.99 -1.76
C CYS A 167 5.41 5.48 -2.60
N ASN A 168 5.90 6.70 -2.33
CA ASN A 168 7.00 7.29 -3.07
C ASN A 168 8.32 6.54 -2.85
N GLU A 169 8.62 6.11 -1.62
CA GLU A 169 9.82 5.30 -1.35
C GLU A 169 9.74 3.92 -2.01
N PHE A 170 8.57 3.27 -2.03
CA PHE A 170 8.39 2.01 -2.76
C PHE A 170 8.55 2.20 -4.27
N ASN A 171 7.97 3.25 -4.84
CA ASN A 171 8.15 3.59 -6.24
C ASN A 171 9.63 3.74 -6.58
N SER A 172 10.36 4.57 -5.84
CA SER A 172 11.76 4.89 -6.12
C SER A 172 12.73 3.73 -5.88
N ASN A 173 12.56 2.99 -4.78
CA ASN A 173 13.54 1.98 -4.35
C ASN A 173 13.18 0.55 -4.77
N VAL A 174 11.89 0.24 -4.88
CA VAL A 174 11.41 -1.10 -5.19
C VAL A 174 10.94 -1.14 -6.64
N PHE A 175 9.86 -0.45 -7.01
CA PHE A 175 9.23 -0.67 -8.30
C PHE A 175 10.05 -0.13 -9.49
N LEU A 176 10.79 0.97 -9.31
CA LEU A 176 11.63 1.58 -10.35
C LEU A 176 13.06 1.03 -10.38
N ARG A 177 13.44 0.09 -9.51
CA ARG A 177 14.73 -0.63 -9.61
C ARG A 177 14.94 -1.28 -10.99
N GLN A 178 13.85 -1.44 -11.73
CA GLN A 178 13.78 -1.95 -13.09
C GLN A 178 14.41 -1.00 -14.15
N LYS A 179 14.51 0.31 -13.90
CA LYS A 179 14.96 1.30 -14.91
C LYS A 179 16.45 1.63 -14.87
N GLN A 180 17.15 1.37 -13.77
CA GLN A 180 18.57 1.75 -13.63
C GLN A 180 19.55 0.79 -14.32
N ILE A 181 19.13 -0.44 -14.64
CA ILE A 181 20.00 -1.45 -15.29
C ILE A 181 20.24 -1.13 -16.78
N HIS A 182 19.53 -0.15 -17.38
CA HIS A 182 19.67 0.21 -18.80
C HIS A 182 20.39 1.56 -19.04
N GLN A 183 20.95 2.18 -17.99
CA GLN A 183 21.73 3.43 -18.14
C GLN A 183 23.22 3.25 -17.84
N VAL A 184 23.65 2.01 -17.59
CA VAL A 184 25.07 1.66 -17.45
C VAL A 184 25.35 0.52 -18.43
N ASN A 185 25.37 0.86 -19.72
CA ASN A 185 26.00 0.11 -20.80
C ASN A 185 26.30 1.08 -21.94
#